data_AF-N1WEP7-F1
#
_entry.id   AF-N1WEP7-F1
#
_cell.length_a   1.000
_cell.length_b   1.000
_cell.length_c   1.000
_cell.angle_alpha   90.00
_cell.angle_beta   90.00
_cell.angle_gamma   90.00
#
_symmetry.space_group_name_H-M   'P 1'
#
loop_
_entity.id
_entity.type
_entity.pdbx_description
1 polymer ?
#
loop_
_entity_poly.entity_id
_entity_poly.type
_entity_poly.pdbx_seq_one_letter_code
_entity_poly.pdbx_strand_id
1 'polypeptide(L)'
;MENEKRFCRNCGTHILAESIQCVFCGSFQSRNSIPFFRYAAESKFLRTKILYPLLPVLGMFFLTIHIFLRFGTIPLSASILFFVWTLIFSVAGWIGELILDLKFRGDVKDFKEGFIEWQKHLYDRSPYLSYLGMILFVATPLVQWRNSLWFSLSSAGIWILLISFIFLIIVPLV
;
A
#
# COMPACT_ATOMS: atom_id res chain seq x y z
N MET A 1 -8.68 -25.26 -30.86
CA MET A 1 -7.54 -24.78 -30.06
C MET A 1 -8.09 -24.24 -28.77
N GLU A 2 -7.89 -24.95 -27.66
CA GLU A 2 -8.23 -24.43 -26.34
C GLU A 2 -7.26 -23.27 -26.06
N ASN A 3 -7.78 -22.04 -26.00
CA ASN A 3 -6.95 -20.87 -25.70
C ASN A 3 -6.30 -21.09 -24.33
N GLU A 4 -4.96 -21.21 -24.29
CA GLU A 4 -4.24 -21.32 -23.04
C GLU A 4 -4.62 -20.16 -22.11
N LYS A 5 -5.10 -20.50 -20.91
CA LYS A 5 -5.44 -19.53 -19.87
C LYS A 5 -4.22 -19.32 -19.01
N ARG A 6 -3.84 -18.06 -18.78
CA ARG A 6 -2.79 -17.68 -17.81
C ARG A 6 -3.38 -16.84 -16.69
N PHE A 7 -2.67 -16.72 -15.58
CA PHE A 7 -3.07 -15.86 -14.47
C PHE A 7 -2.57 -14.43 -14.65
N CYS A 8 -3.42 -13.44 -14.35
CA CYS A 8 -3.03 -12.04 -14.31
C CYS A 8 -2.06 -11.79 -13.15
N ARG A 9 -0.92 -11.15 -13.41
CA ARG A 9 0.10 -10.88 -12.38
C ARG A 9 -0.34 -9.89 -11.29
N ASN A 10 -1.37 -9.09 -11.56
CA ASN A 10 -1.86 -8.06 -10.65
C ASN A 10 -3.04 -8.58 -9.81
N CYS A 11 -4.10 -9.05 -10.46
CA CYS A 11 -5.31 -9.50 -9.75
C CYS A 11 -5.43 -11.02 -9.58
N GLY A 12 -4.57 -11.82 -10.21
CA GLY A 12 -4.63 -13.28 -10.12
C GLY A 12 -5.79 -13.94 -10.87
N THR A 13 -6.58 -13.19 -11.66
CA THR A 13 -7.70 -13.76 -12.44
C THR A 13 -7.21 -14.46 -13.71
N HIS A 14 -7.99 -15.41 -14.22
CA HIS A 14 -7.71 -16.07 -15.49
C HIS A 14 -7.92 -15.10 -16.67
N ILE A 15 -6.91 -15.01 -17.53
CA ILE A 15 -6.92 -14.21 -18.75
C ILE A 15 -6.49 -15.06 -19.94
N LEU A 16 -6.94 -14.68 -21.14
CA LEU A 16 -6.49 -15.28 -22.39
C LEU A 16 -4.99 -15.04 -22.56
N ALA A 17 -4.22 -16.06 -22.98
CA ALA A 17 -2.77 -15.95 -23.16
C ALA A 17 -2.37 -14.77 -24.05
N GLU A 18 -3.15 -14.49 -25.09
CA GLU A 18 -2.91 -13.41 -26.07
C GLU A 18 -3.29 -12.01 -25.56
N SER A 19 -4.02 -11.90 -24.44
CA SER A 19 -4.48 -10.60 -23.94
C SER A 19 -3.30 -9.75 -23.42
N ILE A 20 -3.11 -8.58 -24.02
CA ILE A 20 -2.05 -7.61 -23.63
C ILE A 20 -2.39 -6.95 -22.28
N GLN A 21 -3.68 -6.74 -22.00
CA GLN A 21 -4.18 -6.08 -20.80
C GLN A 21 -5.24 -6.95 -20.13
N CYS A 22 -5.21 -7.02 -18.80
CA CYS A 22 -6.26 -7.71 -18.05
C CYS A 22 -7.54 -6.87 -18.06
N VAL A 23 -8.66 -7.47 -18.48
CA VAL A 23 -9.98 -6.81 -18.52
C VAL A 23 -10.46 -6.41 -17.13
N PHE A 24 -10.12 -7.19 -16.09
CA PHE A 24 -10.61 -6.97 -14.72
C PHE A 24 -9.88 -5.84 -13.99
N CYS A 25 -8.55 -5.82 -14.01
CA CYS A 25 -7.76 -4.84 -13.27
C CYS A 25 -7.04 -3.81 -14.17
N GLY A 26 -7.15 -3.94 -15.49
CA GLY A 26 -6.53 -3.03 -16.45
C GLY A 26 -5.00 -3.07 -16.48
N SER A 27 -4.35 -4.04 -15.83
CA SER A 27 -2.89 -4.14 -15.80
C SER A 27 -2.34 -4.83 -17.04
N PHE A 28 -1.22 -4.35 -17.53
CA PHE A 28 -0.52 -4.86 -18.69
C PHE A 28 0.26 -6.15 -18.36
N GLN A 29 0.13 -7.13 -19.26
CA GLN A 29 0.65 -8.49 -19.07
C GLN A 29 1.84 -8.80 -19.99
N SER A 30 1.96 -8.09 -21.11
CA SER A 30 3.11 -8.19 -22.03
C SER A 30 4.36 -7.52 -21.45
N ARG A 31 5.54 -8.14 -21.59
CA ARG A 31 6.85 -7.56 -21.25
C ARG A 31 7.38 -6.63 -22.35
N ASN A 32 6.96 -6.86 -23.59
CA ASN A 32 7.52 -6.19 -24.77
C ASN A 32 6.87 -4.84 -25.08
N SER A 33 5.75 -4.50 -24.42
CA SER A 33 4.94 -3.32 -24.75
C SER A 33 4.83 -2.28 -23.63
N ILE A 34 5.53 -2.45 -22.50
CA ILE A 34 5.50 -1.52 -21.37
C ILE A 34 6.87 -1.37 -20.68
N PRO A 35 7.18 -0.20 -20.10
CA PRO A 35 8.40 0.01 -19.33
C PRO A 35 8.50 -0.97 -18.14
N PHE A 36 9.72 -1.44 -17.85
CA PHE A 36 9.99 -2.37 -16.77
C PHE A 36 9.44 -1.89 -15.41
N PHE A 37 9.55 -0.61 -15.10
CA PHE A 37 9.04 -0.06 -13.83
C PHE A 37 7.52 -0.18 -13.70
N ARG A 38 6.78 0.07 -14.79
CA ARG A 38 5.33 -0.10 -14.81
C ARG A 38 4.97 -1.59 -14.68
N TYR A 39 5.69 -2.44 -15.39
CA TYR A 39 5.56 -3.89 -15.30
C TYR A 39 5.76 -4.40 -13.86
N ALA A 40 6.82 -3.94 -13.19
CA ALA A 40 7.18 -4.34 -11.84
C ALA A 40 6.20 -3.79 -10.79
N ALA A 41 5.76 -2.53 -10.95
CA ALA A 41 4.78 -1.90 -10.08
C ALA A 41 3.39 -2.55 -10.17
N GLU A 42 3.02 -3.11 -11.32
CA GLU A 42 1.75 -3.83 -11.52
C GLU A 42 1.79 -5.28 -11.01
N SER A 43 2.95 -5.80 -10.58
CA SER A 43 3.07 -7.15 -10.03
C SER A 43 2.65 -7.18 -8.56
N LYS A 44 1.55 -7.88 -8.26
CA LYS A 44 1.07 -8.08 -6.88
C LYS A 44 2.08 -8.86 -6.05
N PHE A 45 2.74 -9.86 -6.64
CA PHE A 45 3.79 -10.62 -5.95
C PHE A 45 4.93 -9.70 -5.50
N LEU A 46 5.40 -8.80 -6.38
CA LEU A 46 6.49 -7.90 -6.05
C LEU A 46 6.09 -6.92 -4.96
N ARG A 47 4.86 -6.39 -4.99
CA ARG A 47 4.37 -5.49 -3.94
C ARG A 47 4.24 -6.20 -2.59
N THR A 48 3.51 -7.31 -2.56
CA THR A 48 3.20 -8.03 -1.31
C THR A 48 4.38 -8.78 -0.73
N LYS A 49 5.20 -9.47 -1.54
CA LYS A 49 6.28 -10.32 -1.03
C LYS A 49 7.61 -9.61 -0.89
N ILE A 50 7.83 -8.54 -1.64
CA ILE A 50 9.12 -7.83 -1.65
C ILE A 50 8.92 -6.41 -1.10
N LEU A 51 8.15 -5.56 -1.77
CA LEU A 51 8.12 -4.12 -1.45
C LEU A 51 7.64 -3.83 -0.02
N TYR A 52 6.44 -4.30 0.35
CA TYR A 52 5.86 -3.98 1.67
C TYR A 52 6.63 -4.61 2.84
N PRO A 53 7.14 -5.85 2.77
CA PRO A 53 7.96 -6.38 3.87
C PRO A 53 9.37 -5.78 3.93
N LEU A 54 9.98 -5.46 2.78
CA LEU A 54 11.37 -5.01 2.72
C LEU A 54 11.54 -3.55 3.14
N LEU A 55 10.62 -2.66 2.75
CA LEU A 55 10.71 -1.23 3.09
C LEU A 55 10.89 -0.95 4.60
N PRO A 56 10.11 -1.54 5.52
CA PRO A 56 10.23 -1.26 6.95
C PRO A 56 11.50 -1.88 7.54
N VAL A 57 11.99 -3.00 6.98
CA VAL A 57 13.29 -3.57 7.34
C VAL A 57 14.41 -2.62 6.96
N LEU A 58 14.37 -2.06 5.74
CA LEU A 58 15.33 -1.05 5.31
C LEU A 58 15.22 0.25 6.12
N GLY A 59 14.01 0.68 6.46
CA GLY A 59 13.77 1.83 7.33
C GLY A 59 14.35 1.64 8.73
N MET A 60 14.17 0.45 9.32
CA MET A 60 14.74 0.09 10.61
C MET A 60 16.27 0.04 10.54
N PHE A 61 16.83 -0.61 9.51
CA PHE A 61 18.27 -0.67 9.29
C PHE A 61 18.89 0.73 9.17
N PHE A 62 18.25 1.62 8.41
CA PHE A 62 18.70 3.00 8.28
C PHE A 62 18.68 3.75 9.61
N LEU A 63 17.60 3.61 10.39
CA LEU A 63 17.51 4.19 11.74
C LEU A 63 18.61 3.66 12.67
N THR A 64 18.85 2.35 12.65
CA THR A 64 19.90 1.71 13.45
C THR A 64 21.29 2.24 13.07
N ILE A 65 21.62 2.29 11.78
CA ILE A 65 22.89 2.87 11.32
C ILE A 65 23.03 4.31 11.76
N HIS A 66 21.97 5.10 11.64
CA HIS A 66 22.00 6.51 12.04
C HIS A 66 22.37 6.65 13.51
N ILE A 67 21.76 5.85 14.40
CA ILE A 67 22.05 5.88 15.83
C ILE A 67 23.52 5.55 16.12
N PHE A 68 24.10 4.58 15.40
CA PHE A 68 25.49 4.17 15.60
C PHE A 68 26.52 5.13 15.00
N LEU A 69 26.30 5.59 13.77
CA LEU A 69 27.26 6.43 13.04
C LEU A 69 27.09 7.92 13.30
N ARG A 70 25.97 8.34 13.93
CA ARG A 70 25.58 9.74 14.15
C ARG A 70 25.85 10.62 12.92
N PHE A 71 25.02 10.47 11.90
CA PHE A 71 25.10 11.32 10.70
C PHE A 71 24.91 12.80 11.10
N GLY A 72 26.01 13.55 11.20
CA GLY A 72 25.98 14.93 11.71
C GLY A 72 25.15 15.91 10.88
N THR A 73 24.81 15.55 9.64
CA THR A 73 24.02 16.36 8.71
C THR A 73 22.52 16.06 8.75
N ILE A 74 22.09 14.88 9.18
CA ILE A 74 20.68 14.46 9.16
C ILE A 74 20.18 14.43 10.61
N PRO A 75 19.09 15.13 10.96
CA PRO A 75 18.55 15.03 12.31
C PRO A 75 17.95 13.64 12.56
N LEU A 76 18.08 13.13 13.79
CA LEU A 76 17.52 11.84 14.18
C LEU A 76 16.00 11.77 13.95
N SER A 77 15.29 12.89 14.16
CA SER A 77 13.85 13.00 13.91
C SER A 77 13.48 12.66 12.46
N ALA A 78 14.28 13.07 11.48
CA ALA A 78 14.03 12.72 10.07
C ALA A 78 14.15 11.21 9.83
N SER A 79 15.06 10.52 10.51
CA SER A 79 15.21 9.06 10.37
C SER A 79 14.11 8.29 11.08
N ILE A 80 13.63 8.79 12.22
CA ILE A 80 12.44 8.26 12.90
C ILE A 80 11.22 8.43 12.01
N LEU A 81 11.00 9.64 11.46
CA LEU A 81 9.88 9.92 10.55
C LEU A 81 9.95 9.03 9.30
N PHE A 82 11.13 8.82 8.72
CA PHE A 82 11.30 7.91 7.60
C PHE A 82 10.94 6.47 7.96
N PHE A 83 11.39 5.97 9.11
CA PHE A 83 11.01 4.63 9.58
C PHE A 83 9.49 4.50 9.77
N VAL A 84 8.86 5.46 10.47
CA VAL A 84 7.40 5.48 10.65
C VAL A 84 6.68 5.54 9.31
N TRP A 85 7.19 6.32 8.35
CA TRP A 85 6.64 6.40 6.99
C TRP A 85 6.67 5.02 6.32
N THR A 86 7.81 4.32 6.37
CA THR A 86 7.94 2.98 5.75
C THR A 86 7.02 1.95 6.40
N LEU A 87 6.77 2.04 7.71
CA LEU A 87 5.81 1.18 8.41
C LEU A 87 4.37 1.45 7.96
N ILE A 88 3.94 2.71 8.00
CA ILE A 88 2.57 3.09 7.61
C ILE A 88 2.33 2.74 6.15
N PHE A 89 3.29 3.05 5.27
CA PHE A 89 3.24 2.66 3.86
C PHE A 89 3.03 1.14 3.73
N SER A 90 3.82 0.33 4.42
CA SER A 90 3.75 -1.12 4.25
C SER A 90 2.44 -1.72 4.75
N VAL A 91 1.95 -1.26 5.90
CA VAL A 91 0.67 -1.69 6.46
C VAL A 91 -0.49 -1.23 5.58
N ALA A 92 -0.49 0.03 5.15
CA ALA A 92 -1.50 0.59 4.26
C ALA A 92 -1.52 -0.13 2.90
N GLY A 93 -0.36 -0.36 2.31
CA GLY A 93 -0.22 -1.10 1.05
C GLY A 93 -0.76 -2.51 1.14
N TRP A 94 -0.45 -3.23 2.22
CA TRP A 94 -0.98 -4.58 2.43
C TRP A 94 -2.51 -4.60 2.57
N ILE A 95 -3.07 -3.69 3.38
CA ILE A 95 -4.52 -3.56 3.52
C ILE A 95 -5.18 -3.16 2.20
N GLY A 96 -4.54 -2.26 1.44
CA GLY A 96 -5.01 -1.87 0.10
C GLY A 96 -5.06 -3.03 -0.88
N GLU A 97 -4.11 -3.99 -0.82
CA GLU A 97 -4.19 -5.23 -1.61
C GLU A 97 -5.36 -6.10 -1.18
N LEU A 98 -5.60 -6.26 0.13
CA LEU A 98 -6.73 -7.03 0.64
C LEU A 98 -8.08 -6.45 0.17
N ILE A 99 -8.20 -5.12 0.20
CA ILE A 99 -9.39 -4.41 -0.27
C ILE A 99 -9.57 -4.57 -1.79
N LEU A 100 -8.48 -4.46 -2.56
CA LEU A 100 -8.52 -4.66 -4.01
C LEU A 100 -8.85 -6.11 -4.39
N ASP A 101 -8.43 -7.08 -3.58
CA ASP A 101 -8.77 -8.48 -3.81
C ASP A 101 -10.28 -8.73 -3.71
N LEU A 102 -10.98 -8.10 -2.76
CA LEU A 102 -12.45 -8.15 -2.69
C LEU A 102 -13.06 -7.60 -3.98
N LYS A 103 -12.52 -6.49 -4.50
CA LYS A 103 -12.97 -5.89 -5.75
C LYS A 103 -12.71 -6.82 -6.95
N PHE A 104 -11.56 -7.46 -7.01
CA PHE A 104 -11.20 -8.34 -8.13
C PHE A 104 -11.96 -9.67 -8.13
N ARG A 105 -12.41 -10.13 -6.96
CA ARG A 105 -13.31 -11.30 -6.83
C ARG A 105 -14.74 -10.98 -7.25
N GLY A 106 -15.09 -9.69 -7.35
CA GLY A 106 -16.44 -9.23 -7.65
C GLY A 106 -17.34 -9.11 -6.41
N ASP A 107 -16.77 -9.21 -5.21
CA ASP A 107 -17.52 -9.10 -3.95
C ASP A 107 -17.98 -7.65 -3.68
N VAL A 108 -17.27 -6.68 -4.24
CA VAL A 108 -17.54 -5.24 -4.09
C VAL A 108 -17.32 -4.48 -5.40
N LYS A 109 -18.09 -3.41 -5.63
CA LYS A 109 -18.01 -2.61 -6.87
C LYS A 109 -16.78 -1.71 -6.88
N ASP A 110 -16.54 -1.06 -5.74
CA ASP A 110 -15.54 -0.01 -5.60
C ASP A 110 -14.62 -0.22 -4.39
N PHE A 111 -13.45 0.44 -4.44
CA PHE A 111 -12.49 0.40 -3.34
C PHE A 111 -13.09 0.91 -2.02
N LYS A 112 -13.97 1.92 -2.09
CA LYS A 112 -14.71 2.43 -0.92
C LYS A 112 -15.60 1.37 -0.28
N GLU A 113 -16.34 0.62 -1.10
CA GLU A 113 -17.20 -0.46 -0.62
C GLU A 113 -16.35 -1.61 -0.06
N GLY A 114 -15.24 -1.94 -0.72
CA GLY A 114 -14.26 -2.90 -0.20
C GLY A 114 -13.65 -2.49 1.14
N PHE A 115 -13.37 -1.20 1.35
CA PHE A 115 -12.90 -0.69 2.65
C PHE A 115 -13.96 -0.85 3.75
N ILE A 116 -15.21 -0.50 3.45
CA ILE A 116 -16.33 -0.66 4.40
C ILE A 116 -16.51 -2.14 4.75
N GLU A 117 -16.45 -3.02 3.75
CA GLU A 117 -16.62 -4.45 3.96
C GLU A 117 -15.46 -5.04 4.77
N TRP A 118 -14.22 -4.66 4.45
CA TRP A 118 -13.06 -5.01 5.26
C TRP A 118 -13.19 -4.51 6.70
N GLN A 119 -13.71 -3.30 6.91
CA GLN A 119 -13.96 -2.73 8.24
C GLN A 119 -14.99 -3.52 9.03
N LYS A 120 -16.11 -3.95 8.42
CA LYS A 120 -17.10 -4.80 9.08
C LYS A 120 -16.50 -6.14 9.51
N HIS A 121 -15.79 -6.81 8.60
CA HIS A 121 -15.09 -8.06 8.91
C HIS A 121 -14.07 -7.90 10.05
N LEU A 122 -13.38 -6.75 10.10
CA LEU A 122 -12.45 -6.43 11.18
C LEU A 122 -13.17 -6.13 12.49
N TYR A 123 -14.34 -5.48 12.43
CA TYR A 123 -15.18 -5.18 13.59
C TYR A 123 -15.71 -6.46 14.24
N ASP A 124 -16.22 -7.40 13.43
CA ASP A 124 -16.73 -8.70 13.90
C ASP A 124 -15.65 -9.52 14.62
N ARG A 125 -14.39 -9.39 14.20
CA ARG A 125 -13.25 -10.03 14.89
C ARG A 125 -12.82 -9.27 16.13
N SER A 126 -12.76 -7.95 16.04
CA SER A 126 -12.22 -7.09 17.10
C SER A 126 -12.65 -5.63 16.88
N PRO A 127 -13.60 -5.12 17.67
CA PRO A 127 -14.08 -3.74 17.55
C PRO A 127 -12.95 -2.71 17.69
N TYR A 128 -12.01 -2.93 18.61
CA TYR A 128 -10.87 -2.04 18.84
C TYR A 128 -9.97 -1.87 17.61
N LEU A 129 -9.69 -2.96 16.87
CA LEU A 129 -8.87 -2.88 15.65
C LEU A 129 -9.63 -2.21 14.51
N SER A 130 -10.95 -2.39 14.44
CA SER A 130 -11.78 -1.67 13.47
C SER A 130 -11.73 -0.17 13.71
N TYR A 131 -11.97 0.30 14.95
CA TYR A 131 -11.87 1.73 15.27
C TYR A 131 -10.47 2.30 15.00
N LEU A 132 -9.41 1.56 15.37
CA LEU A 132 -8.03 1.95 15.03
C LEU A 132 -7.85 2.06 13.51
N GLY A 133 -8.35 1.08 12.75
CA GLY A 133 -8.32 1.09 11.29
C GLY A 133 -9.07 2.26 10.69
N MET A 134 -10.25 2.62 11.22
CA MET A 134 -10.99 3.80 10.78
C MET A 134 -10.18 5.09 10.95
N ILE A 135 -9.50 5.24 12.10
CA ILE A 135 -8.65 6.41 12.39
C ILE A 135 -7.47 6.42 11.42
N LEU A 136 -6.71 5.32 11.35
CA LEU A 136 -5.52 5.18 10.52
C LEU A 136 -5.80 5.35 9.02
N PHE A 137 -7.01 5.02 8.58
CA PHE A 137 -7.38 4.98 7.17
C PHE A 137 -8.53 5.94 6.84
N VAL A 138 -8.64 7.05 7.56
CA VAL A 138 -9.73 8.04 7.40
C VAL A 138 -9.82 8.63 5.97
N ALA A 139 -8.71 8.75 5.26
CA ALA A 139 -8.67 9.28 3.89
C ALA A 139 -9.11 8.27 2.81
N THR A 140 -9.28 7.01 3.18
CA THR A 140 -9.57 5.90 2.28
C THR A 140 -10.90 6.03 1.52
N PRO A 141 -12.05 6.33 2.17
CA PRO A 141 -13.34 6.44 1.48
C PRO A 141 -13.50 7.72 0.66
N LEU A 142 -12.55 8.66 0.72
CA LEU A 142 -12.64 9.98 0.06
C LEU A 142 -12.20 9.95 -1.41
N VAL A 143 -11.37 8.98 -1.80
CA VAL A 143 -10.76 8.91 -3.13
C VAL A 143 -11.00 7.53 -3.75
N GLN A 144 -11.31 7.50 -5.05
CA GLN A 144 -11.39 6.25 -5.80
C GLN A 144 -9.99 5.72 -6.13
N TRP A 145 -9.46 4.87 -5.26
CA TRP A 145 -8.13 4.28 -5.45
C TRP A 145 -8.14 3.20 -6.53
N ARG A 146 -7.31 3.39 -7.55
CA ARG A 146 -7.11 2.42 -8.64
C ARG A 146 -6.03 1.37 -8.32
N ASN A 147 -5.10 1.70 -7.44
CA ASN A 147 -3.96 0.84 -7.07
C ASN A 147 -3.62 1.03 -5.58
N SER A 148 -3.23 -0.06 -4.92
CA SER A 148 -2.77 -0.10 -3.52
C SER A 148 -1.54 0.79 -3.29
N LEU A 149 -0.66 0.95 -4.28
CA LEU A 149 0.54 1.79 -4.17
C LEU A 149 0.20 3.26 -3.93
N TRP A 150 -0.74 3.80 -4.72
CA TRP A 150 -1.15 5.20 -4.58
C TRP A 150 -1.86 5.41 -3.24
N PHE A 151 -2.72 4.46 -2.86
CA PHE A 151 -3.36 4.46 -1.55
C PHE A 151 -2.34 4.48 -0.42
N SER A 152 -1.37 3.58 -0.46
CA SER A 152 -0.29 3.44 0.50
C SER A 152 0.56 4.70 0.63
N LEU A 153 0.96 5.28 -0.51
CA LEU A 153 1.78 6.48 -0.56
C LEU A 153 1.04 7.70 0.00
N SER A 154 -0.24 7.87 -0.36
CA SER A 154 -1.07 8.94 0.17
C SER A 154 -1.36 8.78 1.66
N SER A 155 -1.67 7.57 2.13
CA SER A 155 -1.91 7.29 3.55
C SER A 155 -0.66 7.59 4.39
N ALA A 156 0.50 7.07 3.98
CA ALA A 156 1.77 7.34 4.66
C ALA A 156 2.15 8.82 4.62
N GLY A 157 1.91 9.51 3.49
CA GLY A 157 2.15 10.94 3.35
C GLY A 157 1.30 11.78 4.30
N ILE A 158 -0.02 11.53 4.36
CA ILE A 158 -0.94 12.25 5.25
C ILE A 158 -0.51 12.09 6.71
N TRP A 159 -0.21 10.86 7.14
CA TRP A 159 0.21 10.62 8.52
C TRP A 159 1.54 11.27 8.86
N ILE A 160 2.53 11.22 7.98
CA ILE A 160 3.81 11.86 8.24
C ILE A 160 3.68 13.38 8.28
N LEU A 161 2.88 13.98 7.40
CA LEU A 161 2.61 15.41 7.47
C LEU A 161 1.95 15.79 8.80
N LEU A 162 0.96 15.01 9.24
CA LEU A 162 0.24 15.25 10.49
C LEU A 162 1.14 15.07 11.73
N ILE A 163 1.93 13.99 11.77
CA ILE A 163 2.89 13.73 12.85
C ILE A 163 3.96 14.84 12.86
N SER A 164 4.52 15.18 11.70
CA SER A 164 5.53 16.24 11.60
C SER A 164 4.97 17.59 12.05
N PHE A 165 3.74 17.91 11.66
CA PHE A 165 3.07 19.14 12.10
C PHE A 165 2.89 19.18 13.63
N ILE A 166 2.42 18.10 14.23
CA ILE A 166 2.25 18.03 15.69
C ILE A 166 3.59 18.18 16.41
N PHE A 167 4.60 17.40 16.03
CA PHE A 167 5.87 17.36 16.77
C PHE A 167 6.80 18.55 16.50
N LEU A 168 6.80 19.08 15.28
CA LEU A 168 7.72 20.16 14.90
C LEU A 168 7.10 21.55 15.05
N ILE A 169 5.77 21.66 15.05
CA ILE A 169 5.08 22.95 15.15
C ILE A 169 4.30 23.04 16.46
N ILE A 170 3.34 22.13 16.72
CA ILE A 170 2.47 22.28 17.90
C ILE A 170 3.25 22.13 19.21
N VAL A 171 4.01 21.05 19.38
CA VAL A 171 4.72 20.77 20.65
C VAL A 171 5.68 21.90 21.05
N PRO A 172 6.47 22.50 20.14
CA PRO A 172 7.32 23.65 20.48
C PRO A 172 6.57 24.95 20.78
N LEU A 173 5.29 25.07 20.37
CA LEU A 173 4.46 26.26 20.64
C LEU A 173 3.78 26.24 22.02
N VAL A 174 3.70 25.06 22.66
CA VAL A 174 3.11 24.85 24.00
C VAL A 174 4.20 24.98 25.07
#